data_AF-A0A5E6N8E6-F1
#
_entry.id   AF-A0A5E6N8E6-F1
#
_cell.length_a   1.000
_cell.length_b   1.000
_cell.length_c   1.000
_cell.angle_alpha   90.00
_cell.angle_beta   90.00
_cell.angle_gamma   90.00
#
_symmetry.space_group_name_H-M   'P 1'
#
loop_
_entity.id
_entity.type
_entity.pdbx_description
1 polymer ?
#
loop_
_entity_poly.entity_id
_entity_poly.type
_entity_poly.pdbx_seq_one_letter_code
_entity_poly.pdbx_strand_id
1 'polypeptide(L)'
;TLESYKGAQIFEAVGLAQAVMDKCFFKTASRIDGVGFDILQSEGEKRHQLAYHSETLDNLGQYHWRSGGETHMWNPATIANLQLAARNNDESAYWAFAKHANEQGTRNSTLRGLMSFKKRQSDCH
;
A
#
# COMPACT_ATOMS: atom_id res chain seq x y z
N THR A 1 21.05 -8.14 -25.62
CA THR A 1 21.68 -9.20 -24.79
C THR A 1 21.48 -8.85 -23.32
N LEU A 2 21.78 -9.75 -22.38
CA LEU A 2 21.71 -9.45 -20.93
C LEU A 2 22.54 -8.19 -20.57
N GLU A 3 23.63 -7.96 -21.29
CA GLU A 3 24.49 -6.77 -21.15
C GLU A 3 23.76 -5.47 -21.48
N SER A 4 22.86 -5.47 -22.46
CA SER A 4 22.00 -4.32 -22.76
C SER A 4 20.97 -4.04 -21.66
N TYR A 5 20.52 -5.08 -20.93
CA TYR A 5 19.54 -4.95 -19.83
C TYR A 5 20.18 -4.40 -18.55
N LYS A 6 21.43 -4.77 -18.26
CA LYS A 6 22.15 -4.35 -17.04
C LYS A 6 22.26 -2.82 -16.87
N GLY A 7 22.36 -2.08 -17.97
CA GLY A 7 22.46 -0.61 -17.95
C GLY A 7 21.15 0.13 -18.22
N ALA A 8 20.10 -0.56 -18.65
CA ALA A 8 18.88 0.08 -19.16
C ALA A 8 17.93 0.60 -18.07
N GLN A 9 18.19 0.29 -16.79
CA GLN A 9 17.37 0.72 -15.63
C GLN A 9 15.86 0.62 -15.92
N ILE A 10 15.41 -0.55 -16.38
CA ILE A 10 14.02 -0.79 -16.81
C ILE A 10 13.15 -1.01 -15.56
N PHE A 11 13.01 0.03 -14.75
CA PHE A 11 12.15 0.09 -13.57
C PHE A 11 11.79 1.55 -13.26
N GLU A 12 10.73 1.74 -12.47
CA GLU A 12 10.33 3.03 -11.94
C GLU A 12 10.43 2.99 -10.41
N ALA A 13 10.99 4.02 -9.81
CA ALA A 13 11.04 4.15 -8.35
C ALA A 13 9.80 4.90 -7.84
N VAL A 14 9.11 4.31 -6.88
CA VAL A 14 7.92 4.90 -6.24
C VAL A 14 8.17 5.02 -4.74
N GLY A 15 8.05 6.24 -4.21
CA GLY A 15 8.14 6.50 -2.78
C GLY A 15 9.57 6.53 -2.21
N LEU A 16 10.58 6.82 -3.04
CA LEU A 16 11.96 7.06 -2.59
C LEU A 16 12.31 8.54 -2.72
N ALA A 17 13.03 9.07 -1.73
CA ALA A 17 13.47 10.45 -1.72
C ALA A 17 14.42 10.76 -2.89
N GLN A 18 14.34 11.97 -3.45
CA GLN A 18 15.26 12.41 -4.51
C GLN A 18 16.75 12.22 -4.15
N ALA A 19 17.14 12.48 -2.89
CA ALA A 19 18.52 12.28 -2.43
C ALA A 19 19.00 10.81 -2.52
N VAL A 20 18.09 9.85 -2.36
CA VAL A 20 18.37 8.42 -2.54
C VAL A 20 18.48 8.10 -4.02
N MET A 21 17.57 8.63 -4.83
CA MET A 21 17.56 8.47 -6.28
C MET A 21 18.85 8.99 -6.92
N ASP A 22 19.29 10.20 -6.56
CA ASP A 22 20.49 10.82 -7.13
C ASP A 22 21.77 10.04 -6.81
N LYS A 23 21.83 9.46 -5.61
CA LYS A 23 23.01 8.73 -5.13
C LYS A 23 23.06 7.28 -5.62
N CYS A 24 21.92 6.59 -5.67
CA CYS A 24 21.85 5.15 -5.87
C CYS A 24 21.22 4.72 -7.20
N PHE A 25 20.33 5.53 -7.78
CA PHE A 25 19.52 5.21 -8.96
C PHE A 25 19.46 6.38 -9.95
N PHE A 26 20.62 6.99 -10.22
CA PHE A 26 20.71 8.17 -11.06
C PHE A 26 20.07 7.92 -12.43
N LYS A 27 19.22 8.85 -12.87
CA LYS A 27 18.39 8.82 -14.10
C LYS A 27 17.21 7.85 -14.13
N THR A 28 16.91 7.12 -13.05
CA THR A 28 15.66 6.37 -12.95
C THR A 28 14.48 7.33 -12.74
N ALA A 29 13.36 7.07 -13.43
CA ALA A 29 12.13 7.85 -13.24
C ALA A 29 11.56 7.64 -11.83
N SER A 30 11.24 8.73 -11.14
CA SER A 30 10.46 8.71 -9.91
C SER A 30 9.46 9.86 -9.91
N ARG A 31 8.17 9.52 -9.89
CA ARG A 31 7.07 10.51 -9.95
C ARG A 31 6.50 10.86 -8.58
N ILE A 32 6.79 10.03 -7.58
CA ILE A 32 6.28 10.14 -6.22
C ILE A 32 7.48 10.09 -5.30
N ASP A 33 7.77 11.24 -4.69
CA ASP A 33 8.79 11.38 -3.68
C ASP A 33 8.42 10.61 -2.41
N GLY A 34 9.40 10.27 -1.58
CA GLY A 34 9.11 9.51 -0.37
C GLY A 34 10.26 9.39 0.60
N VAL A 35 10.61 8.16 0.97
CA VAL A 35 11.47 7.90 2.14
C VAL A 35 12.94 8.20 1.86
N GLY A 36 13.59 8.84 2.82
CA GLY A 36 15.02 9.14 2.81
C GLY A 36 15.89 8.03 3.41
N PHE A 37 17.20 8.28 3.46
CA PHE A 37 18.17 7.33 4.03
C PHE A 37 17.95 7.06 5.53
N ASP A 38 17.44 8.04 6.27
CA ASP A 38 17.10 7.95 7.69
C ASP A 38 16.02 6.90 7.97
N ILE A 39 14.92 6.95 7.21
CA ILE A 39 13.82 5.98 7.32
C ILE A 39 14.28 4.61 6.83
N LEU A 40 15.01 4.54 5.71
CA LEU A 40 15.55 3.29 5.19
C LEU A 40 16.48 2.60 6.20
N GLN A 41 17.32 3.37 6.88
CA GLN A 41 18.17 2.87 7.95
C GLN A 41 17.33 2.33 9.11
N SER A 42 16.40 3.13 9.63
CA SER A 42 15.56 2.74 10.78
C SER A 42 14.76 1.45 10.49
N GLU A 43 14.17 1.33 9.30
CA GLU A 43 13.45 0.13 8.89
C GLU A 43 14.37 -1.08 8.72
N GLY A 44 15.60 -0.87 8.22
CA GLY A 44 16.63 -1.91 8.16
C GLY A 44 17.04 -2.42 9.54
N GLU A 45 17.27 -1.52 10.48
CA GLU A 45 17.65 -1.84 11.87
C GLU A 45 16.52 -2.58 12.60
N LYS A 46 15.27 -2.15 12.46
CA LYS A 46 14.10 -2.85 13.04
C LYS A 46 14.00 -4.29 12.54
N ARG A 47 14.12 -4.51 11.24
CA ARG A 47 14.09 -5.86 10.64
C ARG A 47 15.27 -6.70 11.11
N HIS A 48 16.45 -6.09 11.21
CA HIS A 48 17.63 -6.77 11.73
C HIS A 48 17.44 -7.20 13.18
N GLN A 49 16.95 -6.31 14.05
CA GLN A 49 16.64 -6.63 15.45
C GLN A 49 15.60 -7.75 15.55
N LEU A 50 14.52 -7.70 14.76
CA LEU A 50 13.51 -8.75 14.76
C LEU A 50 14.11 -10.12 14.37
N ALA A 51 14.93 -10.15 13.31
CA ALA A 51 15.58 -11.37 12.86
C ALA A 51 16.66 -11.88 13.82
N TYR A 52 17.33 -10.99 14.56
CA TYR A 52 18.37 -11.38 15.51
C TYR A 52 17.82 -12.17 16.71
N HIS A 53 16.56 -11.92 17.09
CA HIS A 53 15.91 -12.56 18.24
C HIS A 53 14.95 -13.70 17.85
N SER A 54 14.76 -13.97 16.56
CA SER A 54 13.80 -14.96 16.07
C SER A 54 14.47 -15.97 15.14
N GLU A 55 14.31 -17.26 15.45
CA GLU A 55 14.76 -18.35 14.58
C GLU A 55 13.68 -18.78 13.56
N THR A 56 12.50 -18.17 13.62
CA THR A 56 11.35 -18.49 12.78
C THR A 56 10.98 -17.32 11.85
N LEU A 57 10.58 -17.65 10.63
CA LEU A 57 10.09 -16.66 9.66
C LEU A 57 8.61 -16.38 9.89
N ASP A 58 8.28 -15.13 10.20
CA ASP A 58 6.90 -14.67 10.25
C ASP A 58 6.29 -14.64 8.85
N ASN A 59 5.12 -15.26 8.70
CA ASN A 59 4.34 -15.19 7.47
C ASN A 59 3.22 -14.16 7.64
N LEU A 60 3.54 -12.92 7.27
CA LEU A 60 2.66 -11.75 7.33
C LEU A 60 1.54 -11.77 6.27
N GLY A 61 1.45 -12.80 5.43
CA GLY A 61 0.37 -12.92 4.45
C GLY A 61 0.46 -11.93 3.29
N GLN A 62 1.66 -11.62 2.78
CA GLN A 62 1.84 -10.67 1.67
C GLN A 62 1.05 -11.06 0.39
N TYR A 63 0.95 -12.36 0.09
CA TYR A 63 0.25 -12.87 -1.10
C TYR A 63 -1.21 -13.27 -0.83
N HIS A 64 -1.52 -13.66 0.41
CA HIS A 64 -2.85 -14.13 0.80
C HIS A 64 -3.21 -13.59 2.18
N TRP A 65 -4.45 -13.12 2.31
CA TRP A 65 -4.97 -12.59 3.57
C TRP A 65 -4.77 -13.58 4.72
N ARG A 66 -4.30 -13.05 5.85
CA ARG A 66 -4.16 -13.76 7.12
C ARG A 66 -4.64 -12.87 8.27
N SER A 67 -5.18 -13.50 9.30
CA SER A 67 -5.54 -12.80 10.53
C SER A 67 -4.27 -12.24 11.20
N GLY A 68 -4.21 -10.92 11.40
CA GLY A 68 -3.05 -10.23 11.97
C GLY A 68 -1.89 -9.97 11.00
N GLY A 69 -2.04 -10.29 9.71
CA GLY A 69 -1.05 -10.01 8.67
C GLY A 69 -1.20 -8.62 8.02
N GLU A 70 -0.64 -8.45 6.83
CA GLU A 70 -0.79 -7.21 6.05
C GLU A 70 -2.27 -6.91 5.74
N THR A 71 -2.59 -5.63 5.60
CA THR A 71 -3.95 -5.20 5.26
C THR A 71 -4.22 -5.46 3.79
N HIS A 72 -5.16 -6.37 3.50
CA HIS A 72 -5.64 -6.63 2.15
C HIS A 72 -6.94 -5.88 1.87
N MET A 73 -7.08 -5.40 0.64
CA MET A 73 -8.32 -4.80 0.17
C MET A 73 -9.48 -5.81 0.14
N TRP A 74 -9.16 -7.09 -0.04
CA TRP A 74 -10.08 -8.21 0.05
C TRP A 74 -9.82 -9.02 1.33
N ASN A 75 -10.77 -9.00 2.25
CA ASN A 75 -10.75 -9.77 3.48
C ASN A 75 -12.07 -10.55 3.66
N PRO A 76 -12.14 -11.53 4.57
CA PRO A 76 -13.35 -12.35 4.73
C PRO A 76 -14.61 -11.52 5.01
N ALA A 77 -14.49 -10.43 5.78
CA ALA A 77 -15.62 -9.56 6.12
C ALA A 77 -16.17 -8.79 4.90
N THR A 78 -15.30 -8.25 4.05
CA THR A 78 -15.69 -7.56 2.82
C THR A 78 -16.31 -8.52 1.81
N ILE A 79 -15.75 -9.73 1.67
CA ILE A 79 -16.29 -10.77 0.79
C ILE A 79 -17.67 -11.22 1.28
N ALA A 80 -17.83 -11.49 2.58
CA ALA A 80 -19.10 -11.93 3.16
C ALA A 80 -20.21 -10.87 2.98
N ASN A 81 -19.92 -9.60 3.27
CA ASN A 81 -20.88 -8.51 3.09
C ASN A 81 -21.28 -8.33 1.61
N LEU A 82 -20.32 -8.44 0.69
CA LEU A 82 -20.59 -8.36 -0.74
C LEU A 82 -21.47 -9.54 -1.23
N GLN A 83 -21.19 -10.75 -0.76
CA GLN A 83 -22.00 -11.94 -1.08
C GLN A 83 -23.43 -11.81 -0.54
N LEU A 84 -23.60 -11.29 0.69
CA LEU A 84 -24.91 -11.07 1.28
C LEU A 84 -25.71 -10.02 0.48
N ALA A 85 -25.07 -8.90 0.15
CA ALA A 85 -25.67 -7.85 -0.65
C ALA A 85 -26.13 -8.38 -2.03
N ALA A 86 -25.27 -9.14 -2.71
CA ALA A 86 -25.58 -9.66 -4.05
C ALA A 86 -26.66 -10.75 -4.05
N ARG A 87 -26.71 -11.61 -3.03
CA ARG A 87 -27.68 -12.73 -2.98
C ARG A 87 -29.05 -12.31 -2.47
N ASN A 88 -29.07 -11.42 -1.47
CA ASN A 88 -30.30 -11.05 -0.77
C ASN A 88 -30.85 -9.69 -1.20
N ASN A 89 -30.17 -9.01 -2.13
CA ASN A 89 -30.44 -7.61 -2.51
C ASN A 89 -30.48 -6.68 -1.28
N ASP A 90 -29.56 -6.93 -0.33
CA ASP A 90 -29.49 -6.22 0.94
C ASP A 90 -28.61 -4.96 0.78
N GLU A 91 -29.28 -3.81 0.78
CA GLU A 91 -28.62 -2.50 0.67
C GLU A 91 -27.73 -2.20 1.88
N SER A 92 -28.14 -2.61 3.09
CA SER A 92 -27.38 -2.33 4.31
C SER A 92 -26.04 -3.07 4.32
N ALA A 93 -26.02 -4.30 3.82
CA ALA A 93 -24.80 -5.09 3.65
C ALA A 93 -23.88 -4.50 2.57
N TYR A 94 -24.44 -3.93 1.49
CA TYR A 94 -23.66 -3.20 0.51
C TYR A 94 -22.98 -1.97 1.12
N TRP A 95 -23.71 -1.17 1.90
CA TRP A 95 -23.14 0.00 2.57
C TRP A 95 -22.05 -0.38 3.58
N ALA A 96 -22.22 -1.49 4.31
CA ALA A 96 -21.19 -2.03 5.20
C ALA A 96 -19.92 -2.46 4.43
N PHE A 97 -20.08 -3.15 3.30
CA PHE A 97 -18.97 -3.47 2.39
C PHE A 97 -18.27 -2.22 1.88
N ALA A 98 -19.03 -1.26 1.34
CA ALA A 98 -18.49 -0.04 0.74
C ALA A 98 -17.72 0.80 1.76
N LYS A 99 -18.24 0.93 2.98
CA LYS A 99 -17.54 1.61 4.08
C LYS A 99 -16.20 0.93 4.38
N HIS A 100 -16.19 -0.38 4.56
CA HIS A 100 -14.97 -1.13 4.86
C HIS A 100 -13.94 -1.04 3.73
N ALA A 101 -14.39 -1.14 2.47
CA ALA A 101 -13.51 -1.03 1.30
C ALA A 101 -12.89 0.37 1.18
N ASN A 102 -13.67 1.43 1.41
CA ASN A 102 -13.21 2.81 1.31
C ASN A 102 -12.34 3.24 2.50
N GLU A 103 -12.67 2.84 3.72
CA GLU A 103 -11.99 3.31 4.94
C GLU A 103 -10.74 2.49 5.26
N GLN A 104 -10.78 1.16 5.15
CA GLN A 104 -9.68 0.30 5.57
C GLN A 104 -8.83 -0.18 4.39
N GLY A 105 -9.46 -0.70 3.34
CA GLY A 105 -8.73 -1.23 2.18
C GLY A 105 -8.08 -0.13 1.34
N THR A 106 -8.83 0.92 1.02
CA THR A 106 -8.36 1.95 0.09
C THR A 106 -7.36 2.91 0.74
N ARG A 107 -7.62 3.37 1.98
CA ARG A 107 -6.75 4.33 2.68
C ARG A 107 -5.36 3.80 2.98
N ASN A 108 -5.25 2.54 3.38
CA ASN A 108 -3.98 1.99 3.85
C ASN A 108 -3.17 1.33 2.72
N SER A 109 -3.81 0.97 1.59
CA SER A 109 -3.16 0.16 0.55
C SER A 109 -3.01 0.86 -0.79
N THR A 110 -3.57 2.07 -0.99
CA THR A 110 -3.55 2.74 -2.30
C THR A 110 -3.27 4.24 -2.22
N LEU A 111 -2.64 4.79 -3.27
CA LEU A 111 -2.41 6.23 -3.41
C LEU A 111 -3.70 7.04 -3.44
N ARG A 112 -4.78 6.50 -4.03
CA ARG A 112 -6.11 7.14 -4.00
C ARG A 112 -6.61 7.32 -2.57
N GLY A 113 -6.25 6.41 -1.67
CA GLY A 113 -6.55 6.48 -0.25
C GLY A 113 -6.05 7.74 0.45
N LEU A 114 -4.99 8.35 -0.07
CA LEU A 114 -4.41 9.60 0.45
C LEU A 114 -5.17 10.85 -0.03
N MET A 115 -6.12 10.71 -0.96
CA MET A 115 -6.87 11.80 -1.55
C MET A 115 -8.25 11.94 -0.88
N SER A 116 -8.76 13.18 -0.79
CA SER A 116 -10.10 13.46 -0.26
C SER A 116 -10.87 14.39 -1.18
N PHE A 117 -12.20 14.24 -1.21
CA PHE A 117 -13.07 15.11 -1.98
C PHE A 117 -13.21 16.47 -1.28
N LYS A 118 -12.82 17.54 -1.96
CA LYS A 118 -13.08 18.91 -1.50
C LYS A 118 -14.54 19.28 -1.82
N LYS A 119 -15.36 19.48 -0.79
CA LYS A 119 -16.71 20.04 -0.96
C LYS A 119 -16.59 21.50 -1.39
N ARG A 120 -17.31 21.88 -2.45
CA ARG A 120 -17.43 23.28 -2.87
C ARG A 120 -18.31 24.00 -1.85
N GLN A 121 -17.78 25.02 -1.18
CA GLN A 121 -18.62 26.01 -0.48
C GLN A 121 -19.34 26.81 -1.56
N SER A 122 -20.64 26.66 -1.64
CA SER A 122 -21.49 27.61 -2.37
C SER A 122 -21.72 28.78 -1.43
N ASP A 123 -20.83 29.77 -1.48
CA ASP A 123 -21.10 31.09 -0.92
C ASP A 123 -22.18 31.72 -1.80
N CYS A 124 -23.44 31.51 -1.39
CA CYS A 124 -24.57 32.24 -1.95
C CYS A 124 -24.60 33.60 -1.24
N HIS A 125 -24.02 34.61 -1.88
CA HIS A 125 -24.36 36.00 -1.64
C HIS A 125 -25.63 36.37 -2.42
#